data_AF-A0A2G6J1M7-F1
#
_entry.id   AF-A0A2G6J1M7-F1
#
_cell.length_a   1.000
_cell.length_b   1.000
_cell.length_c   1.000
_cell.angle_alpha   90.00
_cell.angle_beta   90.00
_cell.angle_gamma   90.00
#
_symmetry.space_group_name_H-M   'P 1'
#
loop_
_entity.id
_entity.type
_entity.pdbx_description
1 polymer ?
#
loop_
_entity_poly.entity_id
_entity_poly.type
_entity_poly.pdbx_seq_one_letter_code
_entity_poly.pdbx_strand_id
1 'polypeptide(L)'
;PDRPAPAEVLVDGVSMRPRLDPPGAVGARTASVSFPVALSPRAIARFEIVYTQPHGAREAAYLVTTARRWSAPVGRAVFEVRHRAQLGDVALSLPGARTRRAADGTVVHTLAFRDFAPASELVISW
;
A
#
# COMPACT_ATOMS: atom_id res chain seq x y z
N PRO A 1 -8.67 11.09 11.19
CA PRO A 1 -7.29 10.98 10.67
C PRO A 1 -7.27 11.15 9.14
N ASP A 2 -6.32 11.94 8.62
CA ASP A 2 -6.17 12.17 7.17
C ASP A 2 -5.87 10.88 6.40
N ARG A 3 -5.45 9.83 7.13
CA ARG A 3 -5.20 8.48 6.65
C ARG A 3 -5.96 7.48 7.53
N PRO A 4 -7.21 7.11 7.17
CA PRO A 4 -7.96 6.10 7.91
C PRO A 4 -7.28 4.73 7.81
N ALA A 5 -7.43 3.95 8.88
CA ALA A 5 -7.05 2.54 8.87
C ALA A 5 -8.09 1.71 8.08
N PRO A 6 -7.70 0.56 7.53
CA PRO A 6 -8.66 -0.34 6.87
C PRO A 6 -9.69 -0.85 7.88
N ALA A 7 -10.97 -0.84 7.48
CA ALA A 7 -12.08 -1.36 8.29
C ALA A 7 -12.19 -2.89 8.22
N GLU A 8 -11.63 -3.50 7.18
CA GLU A 8 -11.71 -4.91 6.88
C GLU A 8 -10.39 -5.38 6.25
N VAL A 9 -9.98 -6.60 6.59
CA VAL A 9 -8.85 -7.31 5.98
C VAL A 9 -9.32 -8.72 5.67
N LEU A 10 -9.12 -9.21 4.45
CA LEU A 10 -9.36 -10.63 4.14
C LEU A 10 -8.09 -11.43 4.41
N VAL A 11 -8.22 -12.53 5.15
CA VAL A 11 -7.15 -13.51 5.37
C VAL A 11 -7.60 -14.83 4.78
N ASP A 12 -6.92 -15.29 3.73
CA ASP A 12 -7.31 -16.48 2.95
C ASP A 12 -8.78 -16.46 2.49
N GLY A 13 -9.27 -15.25 2.12
CA GLY A 13 -10.65 -15.00 1.70
C GLY A 13 -11.65 -14.82 2.84
N VAL A 14 -11.23 -15.00 4.11
CA VAL A 14 -12.08 -14.80 5.29
C VAL A 14 -11.97 -13.37 5.79
N SER A 15 -13.12 -12.70 5.93
CA SER A 15 -13.19 -11.34 6.47
C SER A 15 -12.77 -11.29 7.95
N MET A 16 -11.80 -10.45 8.24
CA MET A 16 -11.33 -10.10 9.57
C MET A 16 -11.61 -8.62 9.82
N ARG A 17 -12.06 -8.31 11.05
CA ARG A 17 -12.29 -6.94 11.51
C ARG A 17 -11.15 -6.50 12.43
N PRO A 18 -10.23 -5.64 11.95
CA PRO A 18 -9.11 -5.17 12.75
C PRO A 18 -9.60 -4.29 13.91
N ARG A 19 -8.87 -4.35 15.03
CA ARG A 19 -9.08 -3.44 16.16
C ARG A 19 -8.13 -2.27 16.01
N LEU A 20 -8.64 -1.05 16.21
CA LEU A 20 -7.80 0.14 16.25
C LEU A 20 -6.80 0.01 17.41
N ASP A 21 -5.52 0.18 17.10
CA ASP A 21 -4.50 0.24 18.13
C ASP A 21 -4.69 1.52 18.95
N PRO A 22 -4.41 1.49 20.27
CA PRO A 22 -4.39 2.71 21.05
C PRO A 22 -3.43 3.71 20.40
N PRO A 23 -3.78 5.01 20.36
CA PRO A 23 -2.91 6.01 19.79
C PRO A 23 -1.53 5.90 20.44
N GLY A 24 -0.51 5.64 19.62
CA GLY A 24 0.88 5.73 20.07
C GLY A 24 1.14 7.14 20.61
N ALA A 25 2.14 7.27 21.48
CA ALA A 25 2.52 8.49 22.19
C ALA A 25 2.27 9.78 21.37
N VAL A 26 1.71 10.78 22.05
CA VAL A 26 1.33 12.13 21.58
C VAL A 26 2.00 12.54 20.27
N GLY A 27 1.23 12.55 19.16
CA GLY A 27 1.68 13.04 17.85
C GLY A 27 1.48 12.10 16.66
N ALA A 28 0.96 10.88 16.84
CA ALA A 28 0.76 9.94 15.75
C ALA A 28 -0.31 10.43 14.73
N ARG A 29 0.15 10.86 13.54
CA ARG A 29 -0.69 11.23 12.38
C ARG A 29 -1.20 10.03 11.58
N THR A 30 -0.98 8.82 12.07
CA THR A 30 -1.28 7.56 11.39
C THR A 30 -2.13 6.68 12.28
N ALA A 31 -3.26 6.19 11.75
CA ALA A 31 -4.05 5.14 12.40
C ALA A 31 -3.36 3.78 12.18
N SER A 32 -3.28 2.98 13.23
CA SER A 32 -2.80 1.59 13.18
C SER A 32 -3.91 0.66 13.65
N VAL A 33 -3.97 -0.55 13.10
CA VAL A 33 -4.92 -1.58 13.48
C VAL A 33 -4.23 -2.93 13.61
N SER A 34 -4.71 -3.76 14.52
CA SER A 34 -4.21 -5.11 14.77
C SER A 34 -5.32 -6.15 14.73
N PHE A 35 -4.98 -7.36 14.29
CA PHE A 35 -5.83 -8.53 14.31
C PHE A 35 -4.98 -9.80 14.47
N PRO A 36 -5.44 -10.80 15.22
CA PRO A 36 -4.70 -12.05 15.40
C PRO A 36 -4.76 -12.90 14.13
N VAL A 37 -3.64 -13.55 13.80
CA VAL A 37 -3.55 -14.54 12.71
C VAL A 37 -2.82 -15.76 13.24
N ALA A 38 -3.47 -16.92 13.21
CA ALA A 38 -2.86 -18.19 13.56
C ALA A 38 -2.24 -18.81 12.30
N LEU A 39 -0.91 -19.01 12.30
CA LEU A 39 -0.18 -19.64 11.20
C LEU A 39 0.48 -20.91 11.69
N SER A 40 0.18 -22.04 11.04
CA SER A 40 0.91 -23.28 11.26
C SER A 40 2.35 -23.18 10.72
N PRO A 41 3.30 -23.99 11.22
CA PRO A 41 4.65 -24.01 10.67
C PRO A 41 4.66 -24.20 9.15
N ARG A 42 5.41 -23.35 8.44
CA ARG A 42 5.53 -23.32 6.97
C ARG A 42 4.22 -22.98 6.21
N ALA A 43 3.16 -22.59 6.90
CA ALA A 43 1.96 -22.10 6.25
C ALA A 43 2.22 -20.76 5.56
N ILE A 44 1.48 -20.53 4.46
CA ILE A 44 1.44 -19.26 3.75
C ILE A 44 0.01 -18.76 3.88
N ALA A 45 -0.15 -17.53 4.39
CA ALA A 45 -1.43 -16.85 4.41
C ALA A 45 -1.43 -15.70 3.40
N ARG A 46 -2.59 -15.49 2.77
CA ARG A 46 -2.85 -14.39 1.86
C ARG A 46 -3.64 -13.31 2.56
N PHE A 47 -3.15 -12.07 2.47
CA PHE A 47 -3.81 -10.90 3.01
C PHE A 47 -4.32 -10.02 1.86
N GLU A 48 -5.59 -9.62 1.93
CA GLU A 48 -6.15 -8.62 1.02
C GLU A 48 -6.69 -7.45 1.84
N ILE A 49 -6.21 -6.24 1.51
CA ILE A 49 -6.54 -5.03 2.24
C ILE A 49 -7.02 -4.00 1.24
N VAL A 50 -8.23 -3.50 1.44
CA VAL A 50 -8.83 -2.45 0.62
C VAL A 50 -9.24 -1.31 1.52
N TYR A 51 -8.83 -0.09 1.18
CA TYR A 51 -9.23 1.11 1.89
C TYR A 51 -9.21 2.31 0.95
N THR A 52 -10.00 3.31 1.32
CA THR A 52 -10.07 4.60 0.62
C THR A 52 -9.49 5.66 1.54
N GLN A 53 -8.63 6.52 1.00
CA GLN A 53 -8.13 7.69 1.72
C GLN A 53 -8.49 8.96 0.95
N PRO A 54 -9.03 9.98 1.63
CA PRO A 54 -9.13 11.30 1.01
C PRO A 54 -7.71 11.84 0.78
N HIS A 55 -7.49 12.41 -0.40
CA HIS A 55 -6.27 13.17 -0.68
C HIS A 55 -6.65 14.65 -0.66
N GLY A 56 -6.00 15.42 0.21
CA GLY A 56 -6.16 16.88 0.28
C GLY A 56 -5.12 17.65 -0.52
N ALA A 57 -4.12 16.96 -1.06
CA ALA A 57 -2.99 17.52 -1.78
C ALA A 57 -2.83 16.84 -3.15
N ARG A 58 -1.95 17.42 -3.96
CA ARG A 58 -1.45 16.90 -5.25
C ARG A 58 -0.47 15.73 -5.07
N GLU A 59 -0.75 14.90 -4.08
CA GLU A 59 0.11 13.80 -3.65
C GLU A 59 -0.70 12.68 -2.98
N ALA A 60 -0.30 11.44 -3.22
CA ALA A 60 -0.69 10.26 -2.46
C ALA A 60 0.56 9.45 -2.07
N ALA A 61 0.52 8.79 -0.91
CA ALA A 61 1.64 7.98 -0.44
C ALA A 61 1.16 6.58 -0.03
N TYR A 62 1.90 5.56 -0.45
CA TYR A 62 1.73 4.17 -0.03
C TYR A 62 2.93 3.75 0.81
N LEU A 63 2.67 3.41 2.08
CA LEU A 63 3.71 3.08 3.06
C LEU A 63 4.24 1.65 2.80
N VAL A 64 5.46 1.57 2.30
CA VAL A 64 6.19 0.33 2.00
C VAL A 64 7.39 0.12 2.92
N THR A 65 7.94 1.17 3.53
CA THR A 65 9.14 1.04 4.37
C THR A 65 8.90 0.23 5.64
N THR A 66 7.65 0.10 6.06
CA THR A 66 7.21 -0.79 7.14
C THR A 66 7.54 -2.26 6.87
N ALA A 67 7.70 -2.66 5.60
CA ALA A 67 8.14 -3.99 5.23
C ALA A 67 9.55 -4.34 5.74
N ARG A 68 10.38 -3.34 6.10
CA ARG A 68 11.69 -3.59 6.73
C ARG A 68 11.60 -4.21 8.13
N ARG A 69 10.41 -4.29 8.72
CA ARG A 69 10.17 -5.00 9.99
C ARG A 69 10.18 -6.52 9.83
N TRP A 70 10.02 -7.03 8.61
CA TRP A 70 10.17 -8.46 8.33
C TRP A 70 11.65 -8.85 8.38
N SER A 71 11.92 -10.11 8.77
CA SER A 71 13.27 -10.66 8.89
C SER A 71 13.99 -10.84 7.56
N ALA A 72 13.27 -10.78 6.45
CA ALA A 72 13.79 -10.86 5.10
C ALA A 72 13.09 -9.83 4.18
N PRO A 73 13.74 -9.42 3.07
CA PRO A 73 13.11 -8.59 2.05
C PRO A 73 11.83 -9.22 1.48
N VAL A 74 10.94 -8.38 0.95
CA VAL A 74 9.75 -8.86 0.24
C VAL A 74 10.20 -9.47 -1.08
N GLY A 75 10.11 -10.80 -1.21
CA GLY A 75 10.68 -11.52 -2.36
C GLY A 75 10.18 -11.01 -3.73
N ARG A 76 8.91 -10.57 -3.82
CA ARG A 76 8.37 -9.89 -5.00
C ARG A 76 7.37 -8.81 -4.62
N ALA A 77 7.62 -7.58 -5.05
CA ALA A 77 6.69 -6.46 -4.90
C ALA A 77 6.26 -5.95 -6.27
N VAL A 78 4.94 -5.76 -6.45
CA VAL A 78 4.36 -5.16 -7.66
C VAL A 78 3.41 -4.07 -7.25
N PHE A 79 3.59 -2.89 -7.83
CA PHE A 79 2.72 -1.74 -7.62
C PHE A 79 2.08 -1.37 -8.96
N GLU A 80 0.78 -1.09 -8.91
CA GLU A 80 0.05 -0.58 -10.06
C GLU A 80 -0.67 0.70 -9.67
N VAL A 81 -0.29 1.81 -10.32
CA VAL A 81 -0.91 3.12 -10.13
C VAL A 81 -1.76 3.42 -11.35
N ARG A 82 -3.07 3.51 -11.16
CA ARG A 82 -4.05 3.77 -12.22
C ARG A 82 -4.65 5.15 -12.04
N HIS A 83 -4.67 5.94 -13.10
CA HIS A 83 -5.33 7.25 -13.09
C HIS A 83 -5.93 7.58 -14.46
N ARG A 84 -6.83 8.56 -14.48
CA ARG A 84 -7.37 9.13 -15.72
C ARG A 84 -6.32 10.01 -16.39
N ALA A 85 -6.27 10.03 -17.72
CA ALA A 85 -5.33 10.87 -18.47
C ALA A 85 -5.49 12.38 -18.18
N GLN A 86 -6.68 12.81 -17.76
CA GLN A 86 -6.98 14.20 -17.40
C GLN A 86 -6.25 14.67 -16.13
N LEU A 87 -5.73 13.75 -15.32
CA LEU A 87 -4.99 14.10 -14.10
C LEU A 87 -3.67 14.82 -14.42
N GLY A 88 -3.13 14.66 -15.63
CA GLY A 88 -1.90 15.30 -16.08
C GLY A 88 -0.66 14.45 -15.82
N ASP A 89 0.45 15.14 -15.51
CA ASP A 89 1.78 14.54 -15.36
C ASP A 89 1.92 13.89 -13.98
N VAL A 90 1.74 12.57 -13.96
CA VAL A 90 1.93 11.76 -12.74
C VAL A 90 3.37 11.30 -12.63
N ALA A 91 4.00 11.60 -11.49
CA ALA A 91 5.35 11.12 -11.16
C ALA A 91 5.33 10.15 -9.98
N LEU A 92 6.20 9.14 -10.02
CA LEU A 92 6.37 8.15 -8.96
C LEU A 92 7.76 8.28 -8.34
N SER A 93 7.84 8.23 -6.99
CA SER A 93 9.11 8.33 -6.27
C SER A 93 10.04 7.13 -6.47
N LEU A 94 9.50 5.95 -6.80
CA LEU A 94 10.27 4.75 -7.05
C LEU A 94 10.60 4.63 -8.55
N PRO A 95 11.84 4.30 -8.92
CA PRO A 95 12.26 4.21 -10.31
C PRO A 95 11.76 2.94 -11.00
N GLY A 96 11.81 2.92 -12.34
CA GLY A 96 11.58 1.71 -13.13
C GLY A 96 10.12 1.47 -13.52
N ALA A 97 9.27 2.49 -13.46
CA ALA A 97 7.88 2.39 -13.87
C ALA A 97 7.77 2.10 -15.38
N ARG A 98 6.93 1.12 -15.72
CA ARG A 98 6.44 0.93 -17.09
C ARG A 98 5.08 1.60 -17.21
N THR A 99 4.91 2.46 -18.20
CA THR A 99 3.65 3.17 -18.41
C THR A 99 2.91 2.61 -19.61
N ARG A 100 1.60 2.36 -19.45
CA ARG A 100 0.69 1.96 -20.51
C ARG A 100 -0.53 2.87 -20.49
N ARG A 101 -0.97 3.31 -21.68
CA ARG A 101 -2.24 3.99 -21.87
C ARG A 101 -3.27 3.01 -22.44
N ALA A 102 -4.43 2.92 -21.81
CA ALA A 102 -5.55 2.12 -22.26
C ALA A 102 -6.49 2.95 -23.15
N ALA A 103 -7.31 2.26 -23.95
CA ALA A 103 -8.22 2.88 -24.91
C ALA A 103 -9.32 3.73 -24.24
N ASP A 104 -9.66 3.43 -22.99
CA ASP A 104 -10.63 4.15 -22.16
C ASP A 104 -10.08 5.45 -21.52
N GLY A 105 -8.86 5.83 -21.90
CA GLY A 105 -8.17 7.00 -21.36
C GLY A 105 -7.53 6.77 -19.99
N THR A 106 -7.51 5.53 -19.48
CA THR A 106 -6.77 5.18 -18.26
C THR A 106 -5.27 5.10 -18.55
N VAL A 107 -4.46 5.69 -17.68
CA VAL A 107 -3.01 5.53 -17.66
C VAL A 107 -2.64 4.64 -16.48
N VAL A 108 -1.79 3.66 -16.75
CA VAL A 108 -1.34 2.65 -15.78
C VAL A 108 0.17 2.70 -15.70
N HIS A 109 0.69 2.91 -14.51
CA HIS A 109 2.11 2.77 -14.20
C HIS A 109 2.33 1.50 -13.39
N THR A 110 3.24 0.64 -13.84
CA THR A 110 3.57 -0.61 -13.17
C THR A 110 5.04 -0.61 -12.74
N LEU A 111 5.26 -0.83 -11.45
CA LEU A 111 6.57 -1.05 -10.85
C LEU A 111 6.67 -2.51 -10.41
N ALA A 112 7.79 -3.17 -10.67
CA ALA A 112 8.00 -4.56 -10.27
C ALA A 112 9.43 -4.76 -9.77
N PHE A 113 9.55 -5.33 -8.56
CA PHE A 113 10.80 -5.55 -7.87
C PHE A 113 10.93 -7.01 -7.42
N ARG A 114 12.17 -7.50 -7.37
CA ARG A 114 12.57 -8.73 -6.67
C ARG A 114 13.42 -8.35 -5.46
N ASP A 115 13.37 -9.15 -4.41
CA ASP A 115 14.11 -8.93 -3.16
C ASP A 115 13.95 -7.49 -2.63
N PHE A 116 12.69 -7.03 -2.62
CA PHE A 116 12.33 -5.65 -2.40
C PHE A 116 12.54 -5.23 -0.94
N ALA A 117 13.54 -4.37 -0.74
CA ALA A 117 13.87 -3.72 0.52
C ALA A 117 13.76 -2.19 0.33
N PRO A 118 12.57 -1.60 0.50
CA PRO A 118 12.34 -0.18 0.19
C PRO A 118 13.13 0.73 1.12
N ALA A 119 13.80 1.75 0.57
CA ALA A 119 14.46 2.81 1.32
C ALA A 119 13.49 3.98 1.64
N SER A 120 12.54 4.24 0.75
CA SER A 120 11.55 5.32 0.82
C SER A 120 10.14 4.80 0.53
N GLU A 121 9.13 5.63 0.81
CA GLU A 121 7.74 5.31 0.48
C GLU A 121 7.47 5.46 -1.03
N LEU A 122 6.45 4.75 -1.52
CA LEU A 122 5.92 5.03 -2.86
C LEU A 122 5.05 6.28 -2.75
N VAL A 123 5.55 7.39 -3.28
CA VAL A 123 4.86 8.68 -3.37
C VAL A 123 4.47 8.90 -4.82
N ILE A 124 3.22 9.29 -5.03
CA ILE A 124 2.63 9.62 -6.32
C ILE A 124 2.26 11.10 -6.28
N SER A 125 2.75 11.91 -7.21
CA SER A 125 2.43 13.34 -7.32
C SER A 125 1.82 13.67 -8.69
N TRP A 126 0.90 14.65 -8.74
CA TRP A 126 0.20 15.09 -9.96
C TRP A 126 -0.24 16.55 -9.92
#